data_AF-A0A1A7BYH8-F1
#
_entry.id   AF-A0A1A7BYH8-F1
#
_cell.length_a   1.000
_cell.length_b   1.000
_cell.length_c   1.000
_cell.angle_alpha   90.00
_cell.angle_beta   90.00
_cell.angle_gamma   90.00
#
_symmetry.space_group_name_H-M   'P 1'
#
loop_
_entity.id
_entity.type
_entity.pdbx_description
1 polymer ?
#
loop_
_entity_poly.entity_id
_entity_poly.type
_entity_poly.pdbx_seq_one_letter_code
_entity_poly.pdbx_strand_id
1 'polypeptide(L)'
;MNREWTAKTLPPELADTSQWRVVDDEALGDTDRMRFLKYRSAIEAYIRTGKLTAVSEELGLPRNCIIRQLNRCVTLASDGKPYGWTALITGQRIGSYERKADLPVGPHEAGGARAGAFLAFMLANPAIKQKIDALIFKRTASGVVHEARISLKNIHWVFRSIVPTDSGPSCPAIPVHRAHPFRSIVPSLMG
;
A
#
# COMPACT_ATOMS: atom_id res chain seq x y z
N MET A 1 -5.76 -15.50 1.96
CA MET A 1 -7.16 -15.17 2.31
C MET A 1 -7.18 -14.70 3.75
N ASN A 2 -7.43 -13.40 3.99
CA ASN A 2 -7.56 -12.90 5.37
C ASN A 2 -8.95 -13.28 5.87
N ARG A 3 -9.01 -14.13 6.90
CA ARG A 3 -10.25 -14.48 7.60
C ARG A 3 -10.85 -13.21 8.21
N GLU A 4 -12.13 -12.94 7.93
CA GLU A 4 -12.84 -11.86 8.61
C GLU A 4 -13.19 -12.30 10.04
N TRP A 5 -12.80 -11.50 11.01
CA TRP A 5 -13.11 -11.69 12.41
C TRP A 5 -14.45 -11.06 12.78
N THR A 6 -15.17 -11.76 13.65
CA THR A 6 -16.38 -11.29 14.33
C THR A 6 -16.16 -11.44 15.82
N ALA A 7 -16.98 -10.79 16.66
CA ALA A 7 -16.85 -10.92 18.12
C ALA A 7 -16.89 -12.39 18.60
N LYS A 8 -17.60 -13.27 17.89
CA LYS A 8 -17.70 -14.70 18.23
C LYS A 8 -16.50 -15.53 17.79
N THR A 9 -15.83 -15.10 16.71
CA THR A 9 -14.73 -15.86 16.10
C THR A 9 -13.36 -15.32 16.49
N LEU A 10 -13.31 -14.14 17.11
CA LEU A 10 -12.08 -13.47 17.52
C LEU A 10 -11.43 -14.20 18.72
N PRO A 11 -10.16 -14.62 18.61
CA PRO A 11 -9.42 -15.17 19.75
C PRO A 11 -9.35 -14.17 20.91
N PRO A 12 -9.47 -14.61 22.17
CA PRO A 12 -9.42 -13.74 23.34
C PRO A 12 -8.15 -12.87 23.39
N GLU A 13 -7.00 -13.41 22.97
CA GLU A 13 -5.72 -12.71 22.90
C GLU A 13 -5.74 -11.49 21.97
N LEU A 14 -6.49 -11.58 20.87
CA LEU A 14 -6.66 -10.46 19.93
C LEU A 14 -7.80 -9.53 20.35
N ALA A 15 -8.75 -10.04 21.13
CA ALA A 15 -9.89 -9.30 21.66
C ALA A 15 -9.54 -8.42 22.87
N ASP A 16 -8.40 -8.66 23.53
CA ASP A 16 -7.93 -7.85 24.65
C ASP A 16 -7.51 -6.45 24.17
N THR A 17 -8.46 -5.52 24.26
CA THR A 17 -8.27 -4.13 23.85
C THR A 17 -7.30 -3.36 24.75
N SER A 18 -6.96 -3.88 25.93
CA SER A 18 -5.94 -3.26 26.81
C SER A 18 -4.52 -3.38 26.24
N GLN A 19 -4.29 -4.40 25.40
CA GLN A 19 -3.02 -4.63 24.71
C GLN A 19 -2.90 -3.84 23.41
N TRP A 20 -3.96 -3.17 22.98
CA TRP A 20 -3.98 -2.41 21.75
C TRP A 20 -3.19 -1.11 21.90
N ARG A 21 -2.46 -0.72 20.86
CA ARG A 21 -1.69 0.54 20.87
C ARG A 21 -2.61 1.72 21.17
N VAL A 22 -2.25 2.47 22.21
CA VAL A 22 -2.98 3.67 22.63
C VAL A 22 -2.77 4.78 21.60
N VAL A 23 -3.82 5.56 21.37
CA VAL A 23 -3.80 6.77 20.54
C VAL A 23 -4.12 7.94 21.46
N ASP A 24 -3.34 9.00 21.36
CA ASP A 24 -3.67 10.29 21.95
C ASP A 24 -4.76 10.95 21.11
N ASP A 25 -6.01 10.88 21.56
CA ASP A 25 -7.16 11.39 20.83
C ASP A 25 -7.29 12.91 20.92
N GLU A 26 -6.63 13.57 21.87
CA GLU A 26 -6.60 15.04 21.99
C GLU A 26 -5.73 15.68 20.90
N ALA A 27 -4.78 14.91 20.34
CA ALA A 27 -3.96 15.34 19.20
C ALA A 27 -4.69 15.26 17.85
N LEU A 28 -5.90 14.69 17.81
CA LEU A 28 -6.70 14.58 16.58
C LEU A 28 -7.56 15.83 16.38
N GLY A 29 -7.74 16.24 15.12
CA GLY A 29 -8.73 17.28 14.79
C GLY A 29 -10.15 16.80 15.12
N ASP A 30 -11.05 17.74 15.45
CA ASP A 30 -12.40 17.44 15.99
C ASP A 30 -13.18 16.39 15.21
N THR A 31 -13.14 16.46 13.86
CA THR A 31 -13.84 15.53 12.98
C THR A 31 -13.29 14.10 13.07
N ASP A 32 -11.96 13.97 13.07
CA ASP A 32 -11.28 12.69 13.19
C ASP A 32 -11.43 12.13 14.61
N ARG A 33 -11.40 12.99 15.62
CA ARG A 33 -11.62 12.63 17.02
C ARG A 33 -13.02 12.06 17.24
N MET A 34 -14.06 12.76 16.79
CA MET A 34 -15.44 12.27 16.91
C MET A 34 -15.61 10.91 16.21
N ARG A 35 -15.05 10.76 15.00
CA ARG A 35 -15.07 9.50 14.27
C ARG A 35 -14.35 8.40 15.03
N PHE A 36 -13.15 8.68 15.57
CA PHE A 36 -12.34 7.75 16.34
C PHE A 36 -13.10 7.24 17.57
N LEU A 37 -13.61 8.15 18.41
CA LEU A 37 -14.34 7.80 19.64
C LEU A 37 -15.61 7.00 19.34
N LYS A 38 -16.33 7.36 18.28
CA LYS A 38 -17.54 6.66 17.85
C LYS A 38 -17.25 5.20 17.46
N TYR A 39 -16.20 4.95 16.69
CA TYR A 39 -15.81 3.59 16.33
C TYR A 39 -15.19 2.82 17.49
N ARG A 40 -14.43 3.48 18.36
CA ARG A 40 -13.87 2.86 19.57
C ARG A 40 -14.99 2.31 20.45
N SER A 41 -15.98 3.15 20.80
CA SER A 41 -17.14 2.75 21.59
C SER A 41 -17.92 1.60 20.94
N ALA A 42 -18.13 1.66 19.62
CA ALA A 42 -18.81 0.59 18.88
C ALA A 42 -18.07 -0.75 18.94
N ILE A 43 -16.74 -0.74 18.81
CA ILE A 43 -15.92 -1.94 18.85
C ILE A 43 -15.92 -2.54 20.27
N GLU A 44 -15.72 -1.70 21.30
CA GLU A 44 -15.76 -2.14 22.69
C GLU A 44 -17.11 -2.76 23.05
N ALA A 45 -18.21 -2.10 22.69
CA ALA A 45 -19.56 -2.62 22.89
C ALA A 45 -19.81 -3.93 22.11
N TYR A 46 -19.32 -4.02 20.87
CA TYR A 46 -19.50 -5.20 20.04
C TYR A 46 -18.70 -6.40 20.56
N ILE A 47 -17.43 -6.22 20.96
CA ILE A 47 -16.61 -7.29 21.55
C ILE A 47 -17.26 -7.77 22.85
N ARG A 48 -17.71 -6.84 23.71
CA ARG A 48 -18.34 -7.17 24.99
C ARG A 48 -19.66 -7.91 24.86
N THR A 49 -20.53 -7.49 23.95
CA THR A 49 -21.90 -8.01 23.86
C THR A 49 -22.10 -9.07 22.79
N GLY A 50 -21.25 -9.10 21.77
CA GLY A 50 -21.45 -9.90 20.55
C GLY A 50 -22.66 -9.49 19.69
N LYS A 51 -23.38 -8.42 20.04
CA LYS A 51 -24.65 -8.02 19.42
C LYS A 51 -24.45 -6.90 18.40
N LEU A 52 -24.00 -7.24 17.19
CA LEU A 52 -23.69 -6.26 16.14
C LEU A 52 -24.87 -5.36 15.76
N THR A 53 -26.09 -5.92 15.65
CA THR A 53 -27.29 -5.18 15.25
C THR A 53 -27.67 -4.12 16.29
N ALA A 54 -27.67 -4.48 17.58
CA ALA A 54 -28.00 -3.55 18.66
C ALA A 54 -27.00 -2.38 18.71
N VAL A 55 -25.70 -2.67 18.63
CA VAL A 55 -24.65 -1.63 18.61
C VAL A 55 -24.76 -0.73 17.37
N SER A 56 -25.11 -1.31 16.22
CA SER A 56 -25.31 -0.58 14.97
C SER A 56 -26.46 0.42 15.07
N GLU A 57 -27.58 0.02 15.67
CA GLU A 57 -28.76 0.85 15.89
C GLU A 57 -28.49 1.94 16.93
N GLU A 58 -27.91 1.59 18.07
CA GLU A 58 -27.59 2.51 19.17
C GLU A 58 -26.66 3.64 18.75
N LEU A 59 -25.63 3.33 17.97
CA LEU A 59 -24.60 4.31 17.56
C LEU A 59 -24.85 4.88 16.15
N GLY A 60 -25.87 4.42 15.44
CA GLY A 60 -26.13 4.83 14.04
C GLY A 60 -24.92 4.57 13.13
N LEU A 61 -24.30 3.40 13.25
CA LEU A 61 -23.16 2.98 12.44
C LEU A 61 -23.53 1.77 11.59
N PRO A 62 -23.18 1.72 10.30
CA PRO A 62 -23.38 0.53 9.47
C PRO A 62 -22.64 -0.69 10.02
N ARG A 63 -23.31 -1.85 10.09
CA ARG A 63 -22.75 -3.12 10.57
C ARG A 63 -21.43 -3.50 9.88
N ASN A 64 -21.39 -3.36 8.56
CA ASN A 64 -20.19 -3.62 7.75
C ASN A 64 -19.02 -2.69 8.12
N CYS A 65 -19.30 -1.43 8.47
CA CYS A 65 -18.27 -0.50 8.92
C CYS A 65 -17.69 -0.92 10.28
N ILE A 66 -18.52 -1.37 11.23
CA ILE A 66 -18.06 -1.85 12.54
C ILE A 66 -17.17 -3.08 12.36
N ILE A 67 -17.62 -4.08 11.59
CA ILE A 67 -16.82 -5.29 11.30
C ILE A 67 -15.52 -4.93 10.60
N ARG A 68 -15.56 -4.04 9.60
CA ARG A 68 -14.36 -3.58 8.90
C ARG A 68 -13.37 -2.91 9.84
N GLN A 69 -13.84 -2.04 10.75
CA GLN A 69 -12.94 -1.38 11.69
C GLN A 69 -12.39 -2.35 12.73
N LEU A 70 -13.19 -3.29 13.24
CA LEU A 70 -12.70 -4.37 14.11
C LEU A 70 -11.56 -5.14 13.43
N ASN A 71 -11.79 -5.59 12.20
CA ASN A 71 -10.79 -6.32 11.42
C ASN A 71 -9.51 -5.51 11.22
N ARG A 72 -9.65 -4.21 10.96
CA ARG A 72 -8.53 -3.27 10.89
C ARG A 72 -7.73 -3.20 12.21
N CYS A 73 -8.40 -3.17 13.36
CA CYS A 73 -7.73 -3.14 14.67
C CYS A 73 -6.97 -4.44 14.97
N VAL A 74 -7.51 -5.60 14.61
CA VAL A 74 -6.92 -6.91 14.95
C VAL A 74 -5.92 -7.42 13.91
N THR A 75 -5.76 -6.72 12.79
CA THR A 75 -4.68 -7.02 11.84
C THR A 75 -3.33 -6.88 12.53
N LEU A 76 -2.47 -7.88 12.36
CA LEU A 76 -1.12 -7.84 12.89
C LEU A 76 -0.23 -6.93 12.05
N ALA A 77 0.53 -6.07 12.70
CA ALA A 77 1.61 -5.31 12.09
C ALA A 77 2.87 -6.18 11.95
N SER A 78 3.92 -5.63 11.34
CA SER A 78 5.19 -6.33 11.10
C SER A 78 5.90 -6.80 12.37
N ASP A 79 5.59 -6.19 13.51
CA ASP A 79 6.10 -6.56 14.83
C ASP A 79 5.28 -7.67 15.51
N GLY A 80 4.29 -8.23 14.81
CA GLY A 80 3.42 -9.30 15.32
C GLY A 80 2.35 -8.82 16.29
N LYS A 81 2.25 -7.51 16.57
CA LYS A 81 1.21 -6.93 17.44
C LYS A 81 0.04 -6.39 16.63
N PRO A 82 -1.20 -6.45 17.14
CA PRO A 82 -2.34 -5.80 16.49
C PRO A 82 -2.10 -4.31 16.27
N TYR A 83 -2.63 -3.75 15.18
CA TYR A 83 -2.68 -2.30 15.00
C TYR A 83 -3.43 -1.62 16.15
N GLY A 84 -4.48 -2.25 16.67
CA GLY A 84 -5.26 -1.75 17.78
C GLY A 84 -5.96 -0.43 17.43
N TRP A 85 -5.98 0.53 18.35
CA TRP A 85 -6.67 1.81 18.14
C TRP A 85 -6.06 2.66 17.03
N THR A 86 -4.76 2.52 16.76
CA THR A 86 -4.10 3.24 15.66
C THR A 86 -4.73 2.96 14.30
N ALA A 87 -5.35 1.78 14.13
CA ALA A 87 -6.11 1.41 12.93
C ALA A 87 -7.28 2.35 12.64
N LEU A 88 -7.87 2.95 13.68
CA LEU A 88 -9.03 3.82 13.55
C LEU A 88 -8.66 5.20 13.01
N ILE A 89 -7.39 5.60 13.07
CA ILE A 89 -6.90 6.88 12.53
C ILE A 89 -7.19 6.95 11.04
N THR A 90 -7.69 8.11 10.60
CA THR A 90 -8.00 8.37 9.19
C THR A 90 -6.71 8.29 8.36
N GLY A 91 -6.76 7.59 7.23
CA GLY A 91 -5.59 7.39 6.35
C GLY A 91 -4.60 6.32 6.82
N GLN A 92 -4.75 5.75 8.03
CA GLN A 92 -3.86 4.69 8.51
C GLN A 92 -3.89 3.48 7.58
N ARG A 93 -2.72 3.12 7.04
CA ARG A 93 -2.54 1.90 6.24
C ARG A 93 -2.23 0.72 7.16
N ILE A 94 -2.93 -0.38 6.93
CA ILE A 94 -2.96 -1.58 7.81
C ILE A 94 -2.45 -2.80 7.04
N GLY A 95 -1.48 -2.56 6.17
CA GLY A 95 -0.92 -3.54 5.25
C GLY A 95 -0.24 -2.87 4.06
N SER A 96 0.67 -3.61 3.43
CA SER A 96 1.21 -3.25 2.11
C SER A 96 0.10 -3.28 1.07
N TYR A 97 0.15 -2.36 0.10
CA TYR A 97 -0.78 -2.38 -1.01
C TYR A 97 -0.54 -3.63 -1.86
N GLU A 98 -1.50 -4.55 -1.87
CA GLU A 98 -1.54 -5.70 -2.75
C GLU A 98 -2.71 -5.54 -3.71
N ARG A 99 -2.41 -5.44 -5.01
CA ARG A 99 -3.43 -5.33 -6.05
C ARG A 99 -4.11 -6.69 -6.20
N LYS A 100 -5.42 -6.74 -5.95
CA LYS A 100 -6.23 -7.96 -6.09
C LYS A 100 -6.88 -8.13 -7.47
N ALA A 101 -7.08 -7.03 -8.19
CA ALA A 101 -7.66 -7.06 -9.53
C ALA A 101 -6.57 -7.41 -10.56
N ASP A 102 -6.96 -8.09 -11.63
CA ASP A 102 -6.09 -8.32 -12.78
C ASP A 102 -5.84 -7.04 -13.57
N LEU A 103 -4.76 -7.00 -14.33
CA LEU A 103 -4.43 -5.83 -15.15
C LEU A 103 -5.47 -5.71 -16.27
N PRO A 104 -6.05 -4.51 -16.48
CA PRO A 104 -6.99 -4.30 -17.57
C PRO A 104 -6.28 -4.60 -18.90
N VAL A 105 -6.91 -5.41 -19.76
CA VAL A 105 -6.36 -5.81 -21.05
C VAL A 105 -6.98 -4.92 -22.12
N GLY A 106 -6.22 -3.94 -22.61
CA GLY A 106 -6.58 -3.14 -23.77
C GLY A 106 -6.50 -1.61 -23.60
N PRO A 107 -6.49 -0.88 -24.72
CA PRO A 107 -6.34 0.58 -24.74
C PRO A 107 -7.59 1.34 -24.24
N HIS A 108 -8.78 0.74 -24.26
CA HIS A 108 -10.06 1.41 -24.03
C HIS A 108 -10.61 1.38 -22.59
N GLU A 109 -9.94 0.71 -21.64
CA GLU A 109 -10.33 0.80 -20.21
C GLU A 109 -9.78 2.07 -19.56
N ALA A 110 -10.24 3.20 -20.08
CA ALA A 110 -9.89 4.54 -19.65
C ALA A 110 -10.74 4.93 -18.43
N GLY A 111 -10.36 4.46 -17.24
CA GLY A 111 -11.04 4.90 -16.02
C GLY A 111 -10.65 4.13 -14.76
N GLY A 112 -9.46 4.39 -14.22
CA GLY A 112 -9.15 4.06 -12.82
C GLY A 112 -8.53 2.69 -12.52
N ALA A 113 -8.56 1.71 -13.43
CA ALA A 113 -8.10 0.34 -13.15
C ALA A 113 -6.56 0.11 -13.21
N ARG A 114 -5.75 1.16 -13.49
CA ARG A 114 -4.28 1.05 -13.65
C ARG A 114 -3.48 1.43 -12.41
N ALA A 115 -4.13 1.87 -11.32
CA ALA A 115 -3.45 2.13 -10.06
C ALA A 115 -2.70 0.86 -9.59
N GLY A 116 -1.42 1.01 -9.25
CA GLY A 116 -0.58 -0.11 -8.84
C GLY A 116 -0.07 -1.02 -9.96
N ALA A 117 -0.38 -0.76 -11.23
CA ALA A 117 0.06 -1.60 -12.35
C ALA A 117 1.59 -1.66 -12.49
N PHE A 118 2.26 -0.51 -12.31
CA PHE A 118 3.72 -0.45 -12.32
C PHE A 118 4.35 -1.25 -11.16
N LEU A 119 3.75 -1.19 -9.97
CA LEU A 119 4.22 -1.96 -8.82
C LEU A 119 4.02 -3.47 -9.06
N ALA A 120 2.88 -3.87 -9.63
CA ALA A 120 2.62 -5.25 -10.01
C ALA A 120 3.65 -5.76 -11.03
N PHE A 121 3.97 -4.95 -12.04
CA PHE A 121 5.02 -5.26 -13.01
C PHE A 121 6.39 -5.46 -12.34
N MET A 122 6.76 -4.60 -11.39
CA MET A 122 8.03 -4.71 -10.65
C MET A 122 8.10 -5.95 -9.77
N LEU A 123 6.98 -6.34 -9.13
CA LEU A 123 6.92 -7.56 -8.32
C LEU A 123 7.03 -8.81 -9.20
N ALA A 124 6.41 -8.80 -10.39
CA ALA A 124 6.52 -9.88 -11.37
C ALA A 124 7.91 -9.97 -12.02
N ASN A 125 8.69 -8.89 -12.01
CA ASN A 125 10.02 -8.82 -12.63
C ASN A 125 11.11 -8.35 -11.63
N PRO A 126 11.50 -9.17 -10.64
CA PRO A 126 12.44 -8.77 -9.59
C PRO A 126 13.79 -8.25 -10.11
N ALA A 127 14.31 -8.83 -11.21
CA ALA A 127 15.56 -8.39 -11.82
C ALA A 127 15.48 -6.96 -12.39
N ILE A 128 14.33 -6.60 -12.98
CA ILE A 128 14.09 -5.25 -13.51
C ILE A 128 13.94 -4.27 -12.35
N LYS A 129 13.18 -4.65 -11.32
CA LYS A 129 13.03 -3.87 -10.09
C LYS A 129 14.38 -3.58 -9.44
N GLN A 130 15.24 -4.58 -9.30
CA GLN A 130 16.55 -4.43 -8.66
C GLN A 130 17.45 -3.43 -9.41
N LYS A 131 17.45 -3.46 -10.74
CA LYS A 131 18.22 -2.50 -11.56
C LYS A 131 17.72 -1.07 -11.37
N ILE A 132 16.41 -0.87 -11.29
CA ILE A 132 15.80 0.45 -11.08
C ILE A 132 16.01 0.95 -9.66
N ASP A 133 15.86 0.07 -8.66
CA ASP A 133 16.16 0.40 -7.26
C ASP A 133 17.64 0.79 -7.10
N ALA A 134 18.56 0.06 -7.73
CA ALA A 134 20.00 0.40 -7.68
C ALA A 134 20.27 1.78 -8.29
N LEU A 135 19.57 2.13 -9.38
CA LEU A 135 19.67 3.43 -10.03
C LEU A 135 19.10 4.56 -9.15
N ILE A 136 17.93 4.35 -8.53
CA ILE A 136 17.27 5.37 -7.69
C ILE A 136 18.00 5.56 -6.35
N PHE A 137 18.31 4.46 -5.67
CA PHE A 137 18.95 4.49 -4.34
C PHE A 137 20.47 4.66 -4.41
N LYS A 138 21.05 4.75 -5.62
CA LYS A 138 22.49 4.93 -5.85
C LYS A 138 23.34 3.91 -5.08
N ARG A 139 22.85 2.67 -4.95
CA ARG A 139 23.55 1.56 -4.27
C ARG A 139 24.65 0.97 -5.16
N THR A 140 25.47 1.83 -5.75
CA THR A 140 26.65 1.46 -6.53
C THR A 140 27.91 1.85 -5.78
N ALA A 141 29.02 1.20 -6.10
CA ALA A 141 30.26 1.23 -5.33
C ALA A 141 30.75 2.65 -4.98
N SER A 142 31.37 2.76 -3.80
CA SER A 142 32.02 3.98 -3.28
C SER A 142 32.97 4.60 -4.31
N GLY A 143 32.87 5.91 -4.54
CA GLY A 143 33.79 6.67 -5.40
C GLY A 143 33.16 7.30 -6.66
N VAL A 144 31.87 7.12 -6.91
CA VAL A 144 31.18 7.75 -8.06
C VAL A 144 30.34 8.94 -7.59
N VAL A 145 30.65 10.14 -8.09
CA VAL A 145 29.82 11.34 -7.87
C VAL A 145 28.54 11.20 -8.70
N HIS A 146 27.42 10.98 -8.04
CA HIS A 146 26.13 10.84 -8.70
C HIS A 146 25.35 12.17 -8.74
N GLU A 147 24.67 12.43 -9.85
CA GLU A 147 23.71 13.54 -9.99
C GLU A 147 22.70 13.53 -8.82
N ALA A 148 22.54 14.65 -8.12
CA ALA A 148 21.76 14.72 -6.89
C ALA A 148 20.30 14.25 -7.08
N ARG A 149 19.69 14.55 -8.24
CA ARG A 149 18.33 14.16 -8.63
C ARG A 149 18.35 13.54 -10.02
N ILE A 150 17.99 12.26 -10.12
CA ILE A 150 17.78 11.64 -11.42
C ILE A 150 16.43 12.09 -11.95
N SER A 151 16.39 12.66 -13.15
CA SER A 151 15.15 13.09 -13.77
C SER A 151 14.25 11.88 -14.11
N LEU A 152 12.93 12.05 -14.01
CA LEU A 152 11.95 11.02 -14.41
C LEU A 152 12.15 10.56 -15.86
N LYS A 153 12.56 11.48 -16.74
CA LYS A 153 12.87 11.22 -18.14
C LYS A 153 14.02 10.22 -18.30
N ASN A 154 15.08 10.36 -17.49
CA ASN A 154 16.23 9.45 -17.49
C ASN A 154 15.86 8.07 -16.95
N ILE A 155 15.10 8.01 -15.85
CA ILE A 155 14.59 6.74 -15.29
C ILE A 155 13.75 6.01 -16.33
N HIS A 156 12.85 6.74 -17.01
CA HIS A 156 12.01 6.17 -18.06
C HIS A 156 12.81 5.67 -19.27
N TRP A 157 13.89 6.37 -19.66
CA TRP A 157 14.76 5.92 -20.74
C TRP A 157 15.48 4.61 -20.39
N VAL A 158 16.04 4.52 -19.18
CA VAL A 158 16.69 3.29 -18.69
C VAL A 158 15.67 2.16 -18.52
N PHE A 159 14.47 2.46 -18.05
CA PHE A 159 13.38 1.48 -17.99
C PHE A 159 13.12 0.86 -19.38
N ARG A 160 13.01 1.69 -20.42
CA ARG A 160 12.81 1.21 -21.80
C ARG A 160 13.97 0.40 -22.36
N SER A 161 15.20 0.60 -21.89
CA SER A 161 16.35 -0.20 -22.36
C SER A 161 16.46 -1.56 -21.64
N ILE A 162 15.86 -1.69 -20.45
CA ILE A 162 15.89 -2.93 -19.66
C ILE A 162 14.68 -3.82 -19.94
N VAL A 163 13.50 -3.25 -20.22
CA VAL A 163 12.29 -4.02 -20.49
C VAL A 163 12.28 -4.51 -21.94
N PRO A 164 12.25 -5.83 -22.21
CA PRO A 164 12.07 -6.36 -23.55
C PRO A 164 10.74 -5.89 -24.15
N THR A 165 10.76 -5.47 -25.42
CA THR A 165 9.62 -4.91 -26.15
C THR A 165 8.37 -5.81 -26.12
N ASP A 166 8.55 -7.12 -25.90
CA ASP A 166 7.48 -8.13 -25.88
C ASP A 166 6.86 -8.38 -24.49
N SER A 167 7.35 -7.71 -23.44
CA SER A 167 6.96 -7.98 -22.03
C SER A 167 6.18 -6.84 -21.35
N GLY A 168 5.91 -5.74 -22.05
CA GLY A 168 5.13 -4.61 -21.54
C GLY A 168 3.70 -4.60 -22.06
N PRO A 169 2.73 -4.00 -21.33
CA PRO A 169 1.43 -3.69 -21.91
C PRO A 169 1.67 -2.74 -23.11
N SER A 170 1.44 -3.26 -24.31
CA SER A 170 1.77 -2.61 -25.57
C SER A 170 1.21 -1.19 -25.63
N CYS A 171 2.09 -0.19 -25.52
CA CYS A 171 1.81 1.14 -26.05
C CYS A 171 2.42 1.18 -27.47
N PRO A 172 1.64 1.53 -28.51
CA PRO A 172 2.18 1.65 -29.85
C PRO A 172 3.28 2.70 -29.87
N ALA A 173 4.36 2.37 -30.57
CA ALA A 173 5.59 3.10 -30.76
C ALA A 173 5.47 4.63 -30.60
N ILE A 174 5.99 5.16 -29.48
CA ILE A 174 6.44 6.56 -29.47
C ILE A 174 7.72 6.59 -30.31
N PRO A 175 7.75 7.29 -31.45
CA PRO A 175 8.95 7.40 -32.26
C PRO A 175 9.97 8.20 -31.45
N VAL A 176 11.01 7.52 -30.98
CA VAL A 176 12.12 8.19 -30.29
C VAL A 176 12.97 8.82 -31.37
N HIS A 177 12.70 10.09 -31.67
CA HIS A 177 13.53 10.85 -32.59
C HIS A 177 14.96 10.87 -32.05
N ARG A 178 15.90 10.37 -32.87
CA ARG A 178 17.32 10.27 -32.58
C ARG A 178 17.92 11.66 -32.33
N ALA A 179 18.97 11.65 -31.51
CA ALA A 179 19.98 12.70 -31.26
C ALA A 179 19.77 13.62 -30.04
N HIS A 180 20.35 13.23 -28.90
CA HIS A 180 21.12 14.15 -28.05
C HIS A 180 22.38 13.44 -27.51
N PRO A 181 23.53 14.13 -27.40
CA PRO A 181 24.79 13.51 -27.02
C PRO A 181 24.94 13.55 -25.50
N PHE A 182 24.72 12.43 -24.83
CA PHE A 182 25.31 12.20 -23.52
C PHE A 182 26.04 10.86 -23.57
N ARG A 183 27.23 10.90 -24.19
CA ARG A 183 28.29 9.94 -23.90
C ARG A 183 28.64 10.09 -22.42
N SER A 184 28.90 8.94 -21.77
CA SER A 184 29.65 8.76 -20.51
C SER A 184 28.92 8.31 -19.24
N ILE A 185 27.97 7.36 -19.30
CA ILE A 185 27.77 6.46 -18.14
C ILE A 185 27.47 5.03 -18.62
N VAL A 186 28.43 4.40 -19.29
CA VAL A 186 28.69 2.96 -19.16
C VAL A 186 30.19 2.77 -19.39
N PRO A 187 30.91 2.23 -18.38
CA PRO A 187 31.65 1.02 -18.70
C PRO A 187 31.39 -0.08 -17.67
N SER A 188 31.34 -1.32 -18.20
CA SER A 188 31.36 -2.60 -17.48
C SER A 188 30.03 -3.13 -16.92
N LEU A 189 29.17 -3.61 -17.82
CA LEU A 189 28.20 -4.69 -17.52
C LEU A 189 28.08 -5.65 -18.72
N MET A 190 29.24 -6.04 -19.27
CA MET A 190 29.41 -7.24 -20.08
C MET A 190 30.75 -7.86 -19.72
N GLY A 191 30.69 -8.86 -18.85
CA GLY A 191 31.42 -10.10 -19.06
C GLY A 191 30.45 -11.09 -19.67
#